data_AF-A0A951ILB8-F1
#
_entry.id   AF-A0A951ILB8-F1
#
_cell.length_a   1.000
_cell.length_b   1.000
_cell.length_c   1.000
_cell.angle_alpha   90.00
_cell.angle_beta   90.00
_cell.angle_gamma   90.00
#
_symmetry.space_group_name_H-M   'P 1'
#
loop_
_entity.id
_entity.type
_entity.pdbx_description
1 polymer ?
#
loop_
_entity_poly.entity_id
_entity_poly.type
_entity_poly.pdbx_seq_one_letter_code
_entity_poly.pdbx_strand_id
1 'polypeptide(L)'
;MIDLGISKLALIGAVALIVIGPEKLPRVARTVGTLLGKAQRYVADVKAEVSRSMELEELKKMKESVTEAARDVEASVQGGASDFEKSWSEATAGLDGTASSPYDAHAPLTSLDVPVYKHPKKNWRLKQKAMPQWFKARTGVRTRTQSGAARVARFRPRSSSAPR
;
A
#
# COMPACT_ATOMS: atom_id res chain seq x y z
N MET A 1 -32.67 1.70 -3.68
CA MET A 1 -32.84 2.19 -2.29
C MET A 1 -31.82 1.41 -1.47
N ILE A 2 -30.83 2.08 -0.90
CA ILE A 2 -29.85 1.39 -0.06
C ILE A 2 -30.57 1.03 1.24
N ASP A 3 -31.11 -0.18 1.31
CA ASP A 3 -31.82 -0.71 2.47
C ASP A 3 -30.82 -1.11 3.56
N LEU A 4 -29.97 -0.17 3.98
CA LEU A 4 -29.04 -0.29 5.10
C LEU A 4 -29.81 -0.05 6.40
N GLY A 5 -30.67 -0.99 6.76
CA GLY A 5 -31.24 -1.02 8.09
C GLY A 5 -30.16 -1.20 9.17
N ILE A 6 -30.48 -0.79 10.40
CA ILE A 6 -29.59 -0.95 11.57
C ILE A 6 -29.10 -2.40 11.69
N SER A 7 -29.96 -3.37 11.37
CA SER A 7 -29.63 -4.81 11.38
C SER A 7 -28.51 -5.20 10.42
N LYS A 8 -28.48 -4.65 9.19
CA LYS A 8 -27.43 -4.98 8.20
C LYS A 8 -26.10 -4.33 8.58
N LEU A 9 -26.12 -3.12 9.13
CA LEU A 9 -24.91 -2.49 9.68
C LEU A 9 -24.36 -3.27 10.89
N ALA A 10 -25.24 -3.76 11.77
CA ALA A 10 -24.84 -4.59 12.90
C ALA A 10 -24.18 -5.91 12.44
N LEU A 11 -24.73 -6.56 11.40
CA LEU A 11 -24.15 -7.78 10.83
C LEU A 11 -22.75 -7.53 10.26
N ILE A 12 -22.57 -6.48 9.45
CA ILE A 12 -21.27 -6.10 8.88
C ILE A 12 -20.28 -5.77 10.01
N GLY A 13 -20.73 -5.07 11.05
CA GLY A 13 -19.93 -4.76 12.23
C GLY A 13 -19.47 -6.02 12.97
N ALA A 14 -20.36 -7.00 13.14
CA ALA A 14 -20.04 -8.28 13.78
C ALA A 14 -19.01 -9.08 12.97
N VAL A 15 -19.18 -9.17 11.64
CA VAL A 15 -18.21 -9.84 10.76
C VAL A 15 -16.86 -9.12 10.82
N ALA A 16 -16.84 -7.79 10.77
CA ALA A 16 -15.62 -7.01 10.87
C ALA A 16 -14.91 -7.22 12.22
N LEU A 17 -15.66 -7.35 13.33
CA LEU A 17 -15.11 -7.66 14.65
C LEU A 17 -14.41 -9.02 14.68
N ILE A 18 -14.98 -10.05 14.04
CA ILE A 18 -14.39 -11.39 13.97
C ILE A 18 -13.11 -11.39 13.13
N VAL A 19 -13.14 -10.77 11.96
CA VAL A 19 -12.03 -10.83 10.99
C VAL A 19 -10.86 -9.94 11.40
N ILE A 20 -11.14 -8.70 11.79
CA ILE A 20 -10.12 -7.70 12.13
C ILE A 20 -9.72 -7.82 13.61
N GLY A 21 -10.66 -8.21 14.47
CA GLY A 21 -10.52 -8.18 15.92
C GLY A 21 -10.98 -6.85 16.53
N PRO A 22 -11.62 -6.87 17.71
CA PRO A 22 -12.13 -5.66 18.40
C PRO A 22 -11.03 -4.65 18.74
N GLU A 23 -9.81 -5.11 18.98
CA GLU A 23 -8.67 -4.26 19.34
C GLU A 23 -8.16 -3.40 18.18
N LYS A 24 -8.34 -3.88 16.93
CA LYS A 24 -7.79 -3.26 15.72
C LYS A 24 -8.80 -2.42 14.96
N LEU A 25 -10.10 -2.72 15.08
CA LEU A 25 -11.19 -1.92 14.48
C LEU A 25 -11.13 -0.41 14.77
N PRO A 26 -10.93 0.06 16.02
CA PRO A 26 -10.90 1.50 16.29
C PRO A 26 -9.76 2.21 15.55
N ARG A 27 -8.66 1.50 15.25
CA ARG A 27 -7.54 2.04 14.48
C ARG A 27 -7.89 2.14 12.99
N VAL A 28 -8.58 1.15 12.43
CA VAL A 28 -9.05 1.15 11.04
C VAL A 28 -10.10 2.24 10.83
N ALA A 29 -11.11 2.31 11.70
CA ALA A 29 -12.17 3.31 11.64
C ALA A 29 -11.61 4.74 11.68
N ARG A 30 -10.62 5.01 12.55
CA ARG A 30 -9.91 6.29 12.58
C ARG A 30 -9.18 6.58 11.26
N THR A 31 -8.48 5.59 10.72
CA THR A 31 -7.73 5.76 9.46
C THR A 31 -8.67 6.07 8.30
N VAL A 32 -9.70 5.24 8.10
CA VAL A 32 -10.73 5.44 7.07
C VAL A 32 -11.44 6.79 7.26
N GLY A 33 -11.82 7.13 8.49
CA GLY A 33 -12.46 8.41 8.79
C GLY A 33 -11.59 9.62 8.46
N THR A 34 -10.29 9.58 8.78
CA THR A 34 -9.37 10.67 8.41
C THR A 34 -9.17 10.80 6.91
N LEU A 35 -9.13 9.68 6.18
CA LEU A 35 -9.00 9.69 4.72
C LEU A 35 -10.27 10.22 4.06
N LEU A 36 -11.44 9.76 4.49
CA LEU A 36 -12.72 10.23 3.98
C LEU A 36 -12.91 11.72 4.25
N GLY A 37 -12.58 12.20 5.45
CA GLY A 37 -12.66 13.62 5.80
C GLY A 37 -11.72 14.50 4.98
N LYS A 38 -10.51 14.01 4.66
CA LYS A 38 -9.59 14.70 3.75
C LYS A 38 -10.11 14.73 2.32
N ALA A 39 -10.65 13.62 1.83
CA ALA A 39 -11.24 13.55 0.50
C ALA A 39 -12.42 14.50 0.36
N GLN A 40 -13.31 14.55 1.37
CA GLN A 40 -14.45 15.46 1.37
C GLN A 40 -14.02 16.94 1.32
N ARG A 41 -12.95 17.31 2.03
CA ARG A 41 -12.37 18.68 1.93
C ARG A 41 -11.82 18.95 0.54
N TYR A 42 -11.05 18.03 -0.03
CA TYR A 42 -10.52 18.18 -1.39
C TYR A 42 -11.63 18.36 -2.43
N VAL A 43 -12.69 17.57 -2.34
CA VAL A 43 -13.86 17.69 -3.22
C VAL A 43 -14.54 19.04 -3.04
N ALA A 44 -14.64 19.54 -1.80
CA ALA A 44 -15.20 20.86 -1.53
C ALA A 44 -14.36 21.99 -2.15
N ASP A 45 -13.02 21.91 -2.03
CA ASP A 45 -12.09 22.89 -2.60
C ASP A 45 -12.14 22.88 -4.14
N VAL A 46 -12.13 21.69 -4.75
CA VAL A 46 -12.26 21.53 -6.21
C VAL A 46 -13.63 22.03 -6.69
N LYS A 47 -14.71 21.73 -5.97
CA LYS A 47 -16.04 22.24 -6.29
C LYS A 47 -16.10 23.77 -6.23
N ALA A 48 -15.42 24.39 -5.26
CA ALA A 48 -15.36 25.84 -5.13
C ALA A 48 -14.58 26.51 -6.26
N GLU A 49 -13.45 25.92 -6.68
CA GLU A 49 -12.64 26.38 -7.82
C GLU A 49 -13.40 26.23 -9.15
N VAL A 50 -14.01 25.06 -9.37
CA VAL A 50 -14.77 24.74 -10.58
C VAL A 50 -16.05 25.60 -10.68
N SER A 51 -16.76 25.81 -9.57
CA SER A 51 -17.95 26.67 -9.54
C SER A 51 -17.64 28.14 -9.82
N ARG A 52 -16.38 28.57 -9.68
CA ARG A 52 -15.93 29.94 -9.92
C ARG A 52 -15.43 30.16 -11.35
N SER A 53 -15.08 29.09 -12.08
CA SER A 53 -14.37 29.15 -13.37
C SER A 53 -15.13 28.58 -14.56
N MET A 54 -16.25 27.87 -14.39
CA MET A 54 -16.99 27.23 -15.49
C MET A 54 -18.44 27.73 -15.65
N GLU A 55 -18.89 27.82 -16.90
CA GLU A 55 -20.26 28.18 -17.29
C GLU A 55 -21.24 27.02 -16.98
N LEU A 56 -22.52 27.35 -16.69
CA LEU A 56 -23.54 26.41 -16.18
C LEU A 56 -23.79 25.17 -17.07
N GLU A 57 -23.40 25.22 -18.34
CA GLU A 57 -23.65 24.17 -19.32
C GLU A 57 -22.64 23.00 -19.23
N GLU A 58 -21.36 23.28 -18.95
CA GLU A 58 -20.34 22.24 -18.71
C GLU A 58 -20.55 21.51 -17.38
N LEU A 59 -21.03 22.21 -16.35
CA LEU A 59 -21.41 21.61 -15.07
C LEU A 59 -22.53 20.58 -15.24
N LYS A 60 -23.50 20.85 -16.12
CA LYS A 60 -24.62 19.95 -16.40
C LYS A 60 -24.14 18.68 -17.11
N LYS A 61 -23.28 18.84 -18.12
CA LYS A 61 -22.69 17.72 -18.88
C LYS A 61 -21.77 16.86 -18.01
N MET A 62 -20.93 17.46 -17.16
CA MET A 62 -20.10 16.72 -16.20
C MET A 62 -20.96 15.98 -15.18
N LYS A 63 -21.97 16.65 -14.60
CA LYS A 63 -22.89 16.01 -13.65
C LYS A 63 -23.54 14.77 -14.26
N GLU A 64 -24.04 14.88 -15.48
CA GLU A 64 -24.67 13.77 -16.21
C GLU A 64 -23.71 12.60 -16.42
N SER A 65 -22.49 12.89 -16.90
CA SER A 65 -21.44 11.86 -17.06
C SER A 65 -21.02 11.18 -15.74
N VAL A 66 -20.99 11.93 -14.64
CA VAL A 66 -20.67 11.39 -13.30
C VAL A 66 -21.81 10.53 -12.78
N THR A 67 -23.07 10.94 -12.99
CA THR A 67 -24.23 10.11 -12.62
C THR A 67 -24.31 8.83 -13.44
N GLU A 68 -23.95 8.86 -14.72
CA GLU A 68 -23.87 7.67 -15.58
C GLU A 68 -22.78 6.72 -15.08
N ALA A 69 -21.56 7.24 -14.86
CA ALA A 69 -20.45 6.46 -14.32
C ALA A 69 -20.77 5.89 -12.93
N ALA A 70 -21.47 6.64 -12.08
CA ALA A 70 -21.91 6.16 -10.78
C ALA A 70 -22.93 5.02 -10.89
N ARG A 71 -23.85 5.08 -11.87
CA ARG A 71 -24.80 3.99 -12.14
C ARG A 71 -24.11 2.73 -12.68
N ASP A 72 -23.10 2.88 -13.54
CA ASP A 72 -22.30 1.76 -14.03
C ASP A 72 -21.49 1.10 -12.91
N VAL A 73 -20.95 1.91 -11.98
CA VAL A 73 -20.30 1.40 -10.77
C VAL A 73 -21.31 0.69 -9.88
N GLU A 74 -22.51 1.23 -9.67
CA GLU A 74 -23.56 0.58 -8.89
C GLU A 74 -23.96 -0.77 -9.50
N ALA A 75 -24.16 -0.82 -10.82
CA ALA A 75 -24.50 -2.05 -11.54
C ALA A 75 -23.37 -3.10 -11.46
N SER A 76 -22.12 -2.69 -11.64
CA SER A 76 -20.96 -3.58 -11.55
C SER A 76 -20.68 -4.07 -10.13
N VAL A 77 -20.88 -3.22 -9.12
CA VAL A 77 -20.78 -3.60 -7.70
C VAL A 77 -21.91 -4.56 -7.33
N GLN A 78 -23.13 -4.34 -7.80
CA GLN A 78 -24.26 -5.24 -7.51
C GLN A 78 -24.09 -6.61 -8.17
N GLY A 79 -23.60 -6.64 -9.42
CA GLY A 79 -23.25 -7.89 -10.11
C GLY A 79 -22.10 -8.62 -9.42
N GLY A 80 -20.98 -7.93 -9.17
CA GLY A 80 -19.80 -8.48 -8.52
C GLY A 80 -20.03 -8.93 -7.08
N ALA A 81 -20.91 -8.25 -6.33
CA ALA A 81 -21.30 -8.68 -4.99
C ALA A 81 -22.08 -10.00 -5.02
N SER A 82 -22.94 -10.20 -6.02
CA SER A 82 -23.71 -11.45 -6.15
C SER A 82 -22.84 -12.65 -6.53
N ASP A 83 -21.81 -12.43 -7.35
CA ASP A 83 -20.85 -13.48 -7.74
C ASP A 83 -19.82 -13.75 -6.64
N PHE A 84 -19.47 -12.72 -5.87
CA PHE A 84 -18.69 -12.86 -4.65
C PHE A 84 -19.44 -13.70 -3.59
N GLU A 85 -20.73 -13.43 -3.37
CA GLU A 85 -21.56 -14.18 -2.43
C GLU A 85 -21.65 -15.67 -2.82
N LYS A 86 -21.80 -15.98 -4.11
CA LYS A 86 -21.78 -17.36 -4.63
C LYS A 86 -20.42 -18.03 -4.41
N SER A 87 -19.33 -17.32 -4.71
CA SER A 87 -17.96 -17.85 -4.54
C SER A 87 -17.63 -18.08 -3.06
N TRP A 88 -18.13 -17.21 -2.19
CA TRP A 88 -17.97 -17.31 -0.75
C TRP A 88 -18.77 -18.47 -0.16
N SER A 89 -20.03 -18.64 -0.57
CA SER A 89 -20.86 -19.76 -0.12
C SER A 89 -20.31 -21.11 -0.59
N GLU A 90 -19.76 -21.19 -1.79
CA GLU A 90 -19.09 -22.40 -2.30
C GLU A 90 -17.79 -22.71 -1.53
N ALA A 91 -16.97 -21.68 -1.25
CA ALA A 91 -15.75 -21.85 -0.47
C ALA A 91 -16.01 -22.25 1.00
N THR A 92 -17.10 -21.78 1.59
CA THR A 92 -17.48 -22.13 2.98
C THR A 92 -18.19 -23.48 3.07
N ALA A 93 -18.99 -23.87 2.06
CA ALA A 93 -19.60 -25.19 1.99
C ALA A 93 -18.56 -26.33 1.93
N GLY A 94 -17.36 -26.08 1.39
CA GLY A 94 -16.25 -27.04 1.40
C GLY A 94 -15.48 -27.14 2.71
N LEU A 95 -15.68 -26.21 3.66
CA LEU A 95 -14.87 -26.11 4.88
C LEU A 95 -15.52 -26.69 6.14
N ASP A 96 -16.83 -26.93 6.15
CA ASP A 96 -17.58 -27.44 7.33
C ASP A 96 -17.21 -28.89 7.74
N GLY A 97 -16.40 -29.60 6.94
CA GLY A 97 -16.06 -31.01 7.16
C GLY A 97 -14.71 -31.33 7.82
N THR A 98 -13.81 -30.35 8.03
CA THR A 98 -12.43 -30.66 8.47
C THR A 98 -12.01 -29.83 9.69
N ALA A 99 -12.73 -29.99 10.79
CA ALA A 99 -12.28 -29.57 12.11
C ALA A 99 -12.02 -30.80 13.00
N SER A 100 -10.98 -31.57 12.66
CA SER A 100 -10.38 -32.53 13.58
C SER A 100 -8.88 -32.23 13.75
N SER A 101 -8.54 -31.92 15.00
CA SER A 101 -7.23 -31.59 15.53
C SER A 101 -6.12 -32.56 15.10
N PRO A 102 -4.96 -32.09 14.61
CA PRO A 102 -3.75 -32.91 14.49
C PRO A 102 -2.78 -32.52 15.62
N TYR A 103 -3.04 -33.01 16.84
CA TYR A 103 -1.99 -33.17 17.84
C TYR A 103 -1.55 -34.64 17.84
N ASP A 104 -0.23 -34.82 17.92
CA ASP A 104 0.51 -36.06 18.14
C ASP A 104 0.89 -36.90 16.90
N ALA A 105 2.05 -36.59 16.33
CA ALA A 105 3.01 -37.59 15.86
C ALA A 105 4.42 -36.99 15.76
N HIS A 106 5.19 -37.08 16.85
CA HIS A 106 6.64 -36.87 16.81
C HIS A 106 7.30 -38.07 16.13
N ALA A 107 7.76 -37.90 14.90
CA ALA A 107 8.72 -38.79 14.24
C ALA A 107 9.92 -37.94 13.77
N PRO A 108 11.18 -38.33 14.05
CA PRO A 108 12.34 -37.54 13.67
C PRO A 108 12.67 -37.84 12.21
N LEU A 109 12.01 -37.14 11.29
CA LEU A 109 12.38 -37.15 9.88
C LEU A 109 13.46 -36.09 9.67
N THR A 110 14.70 -36.58 9.62
CA THR A 110 15.79 -36.14 8.72
C THR A 110 15.67 -34.74 8.15
N SER A 111 16.62 -33.89 8.56
CA SER A 111 16.87 -32.53 8.10
C SER A 111 16.69 -32.33 6.60
N LEU A 112 15.50 -31.89 6.20
CA LEU A 112 15.29 -31.17 4.96
C LEU A 112 15.81 -29.75 5.18
N ASP A 113 16.92 -29.43 4.51
CA ASP A 113 17.56 -28.11 4.57
C ASP A 113 16.68 -27.11 3.80
N VAL A 114 15.59 -26.66 4.43
CA VAL A 114 14.71 -25.62 3.88
C VAL A 114 15.41 -24.27 4.01
N PRO A 115 15.53 -23.48 2.92
CA PRO A 115 16.16 -22.18 2.99
C PRO A 115 15.38 -21.24 3.92
N VAL A 116 15.92 -21.01 5.12
CA VAL A 116 15.35 -20.08 6.09
C VAL A 116 15.58 -18.65 5.62
N TYR A 117 14.49 -17.89 5.49
CA TYR A 117 14.57 -16.47 5.18
C TYR A 117 15.39 -15.72 6.24
N LYS A 118 16.55 -15.19 5.84
CA LYS A 118 17.33 -14.28 6.67
C LYS A 118 16.84 -12.86 6.42
N HIS A 119 16.19 -12.28 7.41
CA HIS A 119 15.78 -10.88 7.36
C HIS A 119 17.02 -10.00 7.09
N PRO A 120 17.00 -9.15 6.05
CA PRO A 120 18.06 -8.19 5.87
C PRO A 120 18.01 -7.26 7.08
N LYS A 121 19.06 -7.23 7.89
CA LYS A 121 19.27 -6.27 9.00
C LYS A 121 19.48 -4.86 8.43
N LYS A 122 18.51 -4.39 7.66
CA LYS A 122 18.50 -3.11 6.97
C LYS A 122 17.96 -2.07 7.94
N ASN A 123 18.85 -1.26 8.47
CA ASN A 123 18.50 -0.13 9.31
C ASN A 123 17.80 0.94 8.45
N TRP A 124 16.47 0.83 8.31
CA TRP A 124 15.66 1.70 7.45
C TRP A 124 15.86 3.20 7.77
N ARG A 125 16.10 3.52 9.04
CA ARG A 125 16.42 4.87 9.54
C ARG A 125 17.73 5.43 8.99
N LEU A 126 18.75 4.59 8.79
CA LEU A 126 20.01 5.03 8.18
C LEU A 126 19.84 5.38 6.70
N LYS A 127 18.82 4.82 6.03
CA LYS A 127 18.51 5.15 4.63
C LYS A 127 17.67 6.41 4.47
N GLN A 128 16.85 6.79 5.45
CA GLN A 128 16.04 8.02 5.37
C GLN A 128 16.88 9.30 5.45
N LYS A 129 17.99 9.29 6.19
CA LYS A 129 18.90 10.45 6.31
C LYS A 129 19.97 10.49 5.21
N ALA A 130 20.06 9.46 4.37
CA ALA A 130 21.05 9.43 3.31
C ALA A 130 20.58 10.28 2.13
N MET A 131 21.26 11.41 1.87
CA MET A 131 21.02 12.20 0.66
C MET A 131 21.16 11.31 -0.59
N PRO A 132 20.19 11.35 -1.53
CA PRO A 132 20.22 10.56 -2.75
C PRO A 132 21.50 10.76 -3.56
N GLN A 133 21.95 9.70 -4.25
CA GLN A 133 23.18 9.76 -5.06
C GLN A 133 23.10 10.78 -6.19
N TRP A 134 21.93 10.94 -6.82
CA TRP A 134 21.71 11.96 -7.86
C TRP A 134 21.91 13.38 -7.32
N PHE A 135 21.53 13.64 -6.06
CA PHE A 135 21.68 14.95 -5.44
C PHE A 135 23.15 15.25 -5.14
N LYS A 136 23.89 14.27 -4.64
CA LYS A 136 25.34 14.40 -4.39
C LYS A 136 26.13 14.62 -5.68
N ALA A 137 25.73 13.96 -6.77
CA ALA A 137 26.34 14.15 -8.08
C ALA A 137 26.12 15.58 -8.62
N ARG A 138 24.92 16.15 -8.43
CA ARG A 138 24.61 17.53 -8.87
C ARG A 138 25.26 18.61 -8.00
N THR A 139 25.39 18.37 -6.70
CA THR A 139 25.94 19.35 -5.74
C THR A 139 27.46 19.29 -5.62
N GLY A 140 28.13 18.41 -6.39
CA GLY A 140 29.60 18.28 -6.36
C GLY A 140 30.15 17.74 -5.04
N VAL A 141 29.30 17.19 -4.17
CA VAL A 141 29.72 16.66 -2.87
C VAL A 141 30.53 15.38 -3.09
N ARG A 142 31.80 15.38 -2.64
CA ARG A 142 32.70 14.23 -2.78
C ARG A 142 32.13 13.01 -2.05
N THR A 143 31.84 11.95 -2.81
CA THR A 143 31.23 10.71 -2.30
C THR A 143 32.25 9.64 -1.90
N ARG A 144 33.53 9.81 -2.29
CA ARG A 144 34.62 8.88 -2.00
C ARG A 144 35.73 9.59 -1.22
N THR A 145 36.22 8.95 -0.18
CA THR A 145 37.44 9.35 0.52
C THR A 145 38.66 9.02 -0.33
N GLN A 146 39.62 9.94 -0.43
CA GLN A 146 40.88 9.66 -1.12
C GLN A 146 41.70 8.67 -0.27
N SER A 147 42.07 7.54 -0.85
CA SER A 147 42.96 6.57 -0.19
C SER A 147 44.32 7.22 0.13
N GLY A 148 45.03 6.70 1.13
CA GLY A 148 46.38 7.19 1.49
C GLY A 148 47.33 7.23 0.29
N ALA A 149 47.30 6.20 -0.56
CA ALA A 149 48.07 6.14 -1.80
C ALA A 149 47.73 7.28 -2.78
N ALA A 150 46.45 7.62 -2.93
CA ALA A 150 46.01 8.72 -3.82
C ALA A 150 46.44 10.11 -3.32
N ARG A 151 46.55 10.29 -1.99
CA ARG A 151 47.12 11.52 -1.40
C ARG A 151 48.60 11.63 -1.70
N VAL A 152 49.35 10.54 -1.50
CA VAL A 152 50.80 10.51 -1.69
C VAL A 152 51.18 10.62 -3.17
N ALA A 153 50.38 10.10 -4.10
CA ALA A 153 50.62 10.19 -5.54
C ALA A 153 50.73 11.63 -6.08
N ARG A 154 50.15 12.62 -5.38
CA ARG A 154 50.26 14.04 -5.76
C ARG A 154 51.62 14.65 -5.46
N PHE A 155 52.33 14.09 -4.48
CA PHE A 155 53.61 14.59 -3.99
C PHE A 155 54.79 13.73 -4.45
N ARG A 156 54.54 12.68 -5.23
CA ARG A 156 55.61 11.88 -5.83
C ARG A 156 56.06 12.53 -7.14
N PRO A 157 57.37 12.79 -7.31
CA PRO A 157 57.89 13.28 -8.58
C PRO A 157 57.58 12.26 -9.67
N ARG A 158 57.09 12.71 -10.83
CA ARG A 158 56.85 11.83 -11.97
C ARG A 158 58.19 11.42 -12.55
N SER A 159 58.47 10.12 -12.58
CA SER A 159 59.66 9.58 -13.24
C SER A 159 59.58 9.88 -14.73
N SER A 160 60.46 10.75 -15.24
CA SER A 160 60.57 11.07 -16.66
C SER A 160 61.40 9.99 -17.38
N SER A 161 60.80 8.83 -17.62
CA SER A 161 61.33 7.88 -18.62
C SER A 161 60.56 8.10 -19.92
N ALA A 162 61.02 9.07 -20.71
CA ALA A 162 60.58 9.20 -22.10
C ALA A 162 61.23 8.07 -22.92
N PRO A 163 60.47 7.31 -23.73
CA PRO A 163 61.08 6.45 -24.74
C PRO A 163 61.58 7.32 -25.90
N ARG A 164 62.85 7.17 -26.25
CA ARG A 164 63.39 7.59 -27.55
C ARG A 164 63.11 6.50 -28.59
#